data_AF-A0A0P7JLJ2-F1
#
_entry.id   AF-A0A0P7JLJ2-F1
#
_cell.length_a   1.000
_cell.length_b   1.000
_cell.length_c   1.000
_cell.angle_alpha   90.00
_cell.angle_beta   90.00
_cell.angle_gamma   90.00
#
_symmetry.space_group_name_H-M   'P 1'
#
loop_
_entity.id
_entity.type
_entity.pdbx_description
1 polymer ?
#
loop_
_entity_poly.entity_id
_entity_poly.type
_entity_poly.pdbx_seq_one_letter_code
_entity_poly.pdbx_strand_id
1 'polypeptide(L)'
;MYDIGMKQETWWDYFDEDPNEEIGRQIEGLFGEPINIVMPRISWAYLDWMEVELGGNLKGFFQKCETIAIPHDESRNEAYRNAFYYNYIKRESKGLSRPPWCRAATKNEIAELLDGLVPMSD
;
A
#
# COMPACT_ATOMS: atom_id res chain seq x y z
N MET A 1 11.76 -6.69 0.39
CA MET A 1 11.01 -5.46 0.69
C MET A 1 10.73 -4.75 -0.63
N TYR A 2 9.48 -4.79 -1.09
CA TYR A 2 9.06 -4.09 -2.30
C TYR A 2 9.01 -2.60 -1.98
N ASP A 3 10.09 -1.89 -2.32
CA ASP A 3 10.08 -0.45 -2.31
C ASP A 3 9.08 -0.05 -3.39
N ILE A 4 8.00 0.61 -2.97
CA ILE A 4 6.91 0.95 -3.87
C ILE A 4 7.55 1.64 -5.06
N GLY A 5 7.09 1.34 -6.25
CA GLY A 5 7.53 1.95 -7.48
C GLY A 5 7.35 3.47 -7.52
N MET A 6 7.96 4.22 -6.64
CA MET A 6 7.86 5.65 -6.52
C MET A 6 9.29 6.11 -6.68
N LYS A 7 9.60 6.62 -7.86
CA LYS A 7 10.83 7.39 -7.99
C LYS A 7 10.67 8.55 -7.02
N GLN A 8 11.50 8.59 -5.97
CA GLN A 8 11.60 9.74 -5.07
C GLN A 8 11.74 11.06 -5.85
N GLU A 9 12.30 10.99 -7.07
CA GLU A 9 12.45 12.12 -7.99
C GLU A 9 11.15 12.89 -8.27
N THR A 10 9.99 12.21 -8.44
CA THR A 10 8.72 12.91 -8.72
C THR A 10 7.98 13.34 -7.47
N TRP A 11 8.38 12.87 -6.29
CA TRP A 11 7.74 13.27 -5.03
C TRP A 11 7.96 14.76 -4.74
N TRP A 12 9.19 15.23 -4.96
CA TRP A 12 9.63 16.60 -4.70
C TRP A 12 8.97 17.65 -5.61
N ASP A 13 8.25 17.22 -6.66
CA ASP A 13 7.43 18.12 -7.48
C ASP A 13 6.08 18.47 -6.79
N TYR A 14 5.68 17.72 -5.76
CA TYR A 14 4.37 17.83 -5.10
C TYR A 14 4.47 18.09 -3.59
N PHE A 15 5.57 17.69 -2.95
CA PHE A 15 5.75 17.73 -1.50
C PHE A 15 7.17 18.15 -1.15
N ASP A 16 7.33 18.87 -0.03
CA ASP A 16 8.63 19.36 0.46
C ASP A 16 9.19 18.47 1.60
N GLU A 17 8.38 17.51 2.09
CA GLU A 17 8.74 16.61 3.18
C GLU A 17 9.45 15.34 2.69
N ASP A 18 10.20 14.65 3.56
CA ASP A 18 10.85 13.39 3.21
C ASP A 18 9.80 12.29 2.94
N PRO A 19 9.77 11.69 1.73
CA PRO A 19 8.81 10.63 1.41
C PRO A 19 8.98 9.38 2.28
N ASN A 20 10.19 9.14 2.79
CA ASN A 20 10.54 7.94 3.57
C ASN A 20 10.37 8.13 5.07
N GLU A 21 10.04 9.35 5.53
CA GLU A 21 9.78 9.61 6.94
C GLU A 21 8.66 8.69 7.43
N GLU A 22 8.95 7.91 8.48
CA GLU A 22 7.96 7.00 9.06
C GLU A 22 6.96 7.76 9.92
N ILE A 23 5.69 7.73 9.51
CA ILE A 23 4.58 8.37 10.23
C ILE A 23 3.70 7.29 10.85
N GLY A 24 3.46 7.42 12.15
CA GLY A 24 2.45 6.65 12.87
C GLY A 24 1.07 7.29 12.77
N ARG A 25 0.04 6.51 12.41
CA ARG A 25 -1.37 6.94 12.53
C ARG A 25 -2.17 5.90 13.32
N GLN A 26 -3.10 6.41 14.13
CA GLN A 26 -4.07 5.59 14.85
C GLN A 26 -5.23 5.26 13.92
N ILE A 27 -5.49 3.97 13.71
CA ILE A 27 -6.62 3.45 12.94
C ILE A 27 -7.45 2.55 13.87
N GLU A 28 -8.72 2.35 13.56
CA GLU A 28 -9.56 1.38 14.27
C GLU A 28 -9.37 -0.02 13.66
N GLY A 29 -8.96 -0.97 14.50
CA GLY A 29 -8.79 -2.38 14.15
C GLY A 29 -10.10 -3.13 13.95
N LEU A 30 -10.01 -4.42 13.69
CA LEU A 30 -11.15 -5.29 13.38
C LEU A 30 -12.14 -5.42 14.54
N PHE A 31 -11.66 -5.35 15.79
CA PHE A 31 -12.47 -5.45 17.00
C PHE A 31 -12.77 -4.09 17.65
N GLY A 32 -12.53 -2.98 16.94
CA GLY A 32 -12.77 -1.63 17.43
C GLY A 32 -11.64 -1.07 18.31
N GLU A 33 -10.54 -1.80 18.46
CA GLU A 33 -9.37 -1.36 19.20
C GLU A 33 -8.55 -0.34 18.40
N PRO A 34 -7.90 0.64 19.07
CA PRO A 34 -6.96 1.51 18.39
C PRO A 34 -5.67 0.75 18.05
N ILE A 35 -5.27 0.78 16.78
CA ILE A 35 -4.01 0.23 16.27
C ILE A 35 -3.12 1.36 15.78
N ASN A 36 -1.84 1.32 16.15
CA ASN A 36 -0.84 2.25 15.62
C ASN A 36 -0.16 1.62 14.41
N ILE A 37 -0.37 2.20 13.23
CA ILE A 37 0.27 1.76 11.99
C ILE A 37 1.37 2.75 11.65
N VAL A 38 2.59 2.26 11.48
CA VAL A 38 3.76 3.07 11.12
C VAL A 38 4.17 2.71 9.70
N MET A 39 4.15 3.70 8.81
CA MET A 39 4.53 3.54 7.40
C MET A 39 5.18 4.83 6.88
N PRO A 40 5.97 4.74 5.79
CA PRO A 40 6.49 5.91 5.10
C PRO A 40 5.38 6.89 4.71
N ARG A 41 5.68 8.19 4.80
CA ARG A 41 4.80 9.30 4.42
C ARG A 41 4.19 9.12 3.04
N ILE A 42 4.99 8.66 2.08
CA ILE A 42 4.53 8.46 0.71
C ILE A 42 3.42 7.40 0.59
N SER A 43 3.46 6.36 1.45
CA SER A 43 2.40 5.34 1.53
C SER A 43 1.11 5.93 2.09
N TRP A 44 1.22 6.79 3.12
CA TRP A 44 0.07 7.50 3.67
C TRP A 44 -0.55 8.45 2.64
N ALA A 45 0.27 9.21 1.90
CA ALA A 45 -0.22 10.11 0.86
C ALA A 45 -1.03 9.38 -0.22
N TYR A 46 -0.61 8.16 -0.60
CA TYR A 46 -1.38 7.33 -1.53
C TYR A 46 -2.72 6.86 -0.92
N LEU A 47 -2.71 6.40 0.33
CA LEU A 47 -3.92 5.96 1.03
C LEU A 47 -4.94 7.10 1.16
N ASP A 48 -4.46 8.30 1.52
CA ASP A 48 -5.27 9.52 1.62
C ASP A 48 -5.85 9.89 0.25
N TRP A 49 -5.03 9.83 -0.81
CA TRP A 49 -5.50 10.04 -2.18
C TRP A 49 -6.58 9.04 -2.59
N MET A 50 -6.44 7.76 -2.24
CA MET A 50 -7.48 6.76 -2.53
C MET A 50 -8.79 7.04 -1.78
N GLU A 51 -8.70 7.46 -0.52
CA GLU A 51 -9.88 7.81 0.26
C GLU A 51 -10.60 9.02 -0.34
N VAL A 52 -9.85 10.09 -0.65
CA VAL A 52 -10.41 11.35 -1.14
C VAL A 52 -10.89 11.27 -2.59
N GLU A 53 -10.06 10.79 -3.52
CA GLU A 53 -10.34 10.86 -4.96
C GLU A 53 -11.20 9.70 -5.46
N LEU A 54 -11.20 8.57 -4.74
CA LEU A 54 -11.91 7.36 -5.17
C LEU A 54 -13.03 6.94 -4.21
N GLY A 55 -13.22 7.68 -3.11
CA GLY A 55 -14.16 7.31 -2.05
C GLY A 55 -13.78 5.99 -1.37
N GLY A 56 -12.48 5.71 -1.27
CA GLY A 56 -11.97 4.50 -0.62
C GLY A 56 -12.36 4.45 0.86
N ASN A 57 -12.46 3.25 1.42
CA ASN A 57 -12.68 3.05 2.85
C ASN A 57 -11.37 2.61 3.52
N LEU A 58 -10.60 3.57 4.02
CA LEU A 58 -9.29 3.31 4.60
C LEU A 58 -9.36 2.41 5.84
N LYS A 59 -10.34 2.66 6.71
CA LYS A 59 -10.64 1.81 7.87
C LYS A 59 -10.91 0.37 7.45
N GLY A 60 -11.81 0.17 6.49
CA GLY A 60 -12.16 -1.16 5.97
C GLY A 60 -10.98 -1.86 5.30
N PHE A 61 -10.07 -1.12 4.66
CA PHE A 61 -8.84 -1.67 4.11
C PHE A 61 -7.94 -2.27 5.21
N PHE A 62 -7.69 -1.53 6.30
CA PHE A 62 -6.84 -2.02 7.38
C PHE A 62 -7.48 -3.17 8.15
N GLN A 63 -8.78 -3.08 8.46
CA GLN A 63 -9.53 -4.18 9.08
C GLN A 63 -9.47 -5.46 8.23
N LYS A 64 -9.54 -5.34 6.89
CA LYS A 64 -9.36 -6.49 6.01
C LYS A 64 -7.93 -7.04 6.05
N CYS A 65 -6.93 -6.16 6.13
CA CYS A 65 -5.54 -6.61 6.24
C CYS A 65 -5.28 -7.38 7.54
N GLU A 66 -5.98 -7.09 8.63
CA GLU A 66 -5.87 -7.86 9.88
C GLU A 66 -6.36 -9.31 9.77
N THR A 67 -7.19 -9.62 8.78
CA THR A 67 -7.63 -10.99 8.51
C THR A 67 -6.60 -11.83 7.74
N ILE A 68 -5.52 -11.20 7.25
CA ILE A 68 -4.47 -11.87 6.48
C ILE A 68 -3.52 -12.57 7.46
N ALA A 69 -3.26 -13.86 7.22
CA ALA A 69 -2.24 -14.59 7.97
C ALA A 69 -0.87 -13.99 7.64
N ILE A 70 -0.17 -13.52 8.66
CA ILE A 70 1.17 -12.95 8.52
C ILE A 70 2.17 -14.07 8.82
N PRO A 71 3.14 -14.33 7.92
CA PRO A 71 4.23 -15.26 8.19
C PRO A 71 4.95 -14.93 9.51
N HIS A 72 5.46 -15.95 10.20
CA HIS A 72 6.09 -15.77 11.52
C HIS A 72 7.31 -14.84 11.52
N ASP A 73 7.91 -14.62 10.36
CA ASP A 73 9.08 -13.78 10.11
C ASP A 73 8.75 -12.37 9.59
N GLU A 74 7.49 -12.07 9.29
CA GLU A 74 7.07 -10.75 8.81
C GLU A 74 6.46 -9.88 9.93
N SER A 75 6.80 -8.59 9.91
CA SER A 75 6.13 -7.62 10.78
C SER A 75 4.76 -7.24 10.22
N ARG A 76 3.81 -6.90 11.09
CA ARG A 76 2.47 -6.45 10.66
C ARG A 76 2.50 -5.19 9.80
N ASN A 77 3.41 -4.26 10.08
CA ASN A 77 3.62 -3.07 9.26
C ASN A 77 4.14 -3.43 7.86
N GLU A 78 4.98 -4.45 7.74
CA GLU A 78 5.41 -4.97 6.43
C GLU A 78 4.25 -5.61 5.67
N ALA A 79 3.43 -6.42 6.35
CA ALA A 79 2.22 -6.97 5.75
C ALA A 79 1.25 -5.89 5.23
N TYR A 80 1.04 -4.79 5.98
CA TYR A 80 0.22 -3.66 5.51
C TYR A 80 0.82 -2.98 4.29
N ARG A 81 2.14 -2.74 4.29
CA ARG A 81 2.84 -2.15 3.14
C ARG A 81 2.72 -3.03 1.90
N ASN A 82 2.92 -4.33 2.05
CA ASN A 82 2.75 -5.31 0.97
C ASN A 82 1.31 -5.32 0.46
N ALA A 83 0.31 -5.39 1.34
CA ALA A 83 -1.10 -5.43 0.97
C ALA A 83 -1.53 -4.19 0.18
N PHE A 84 -1.07 -3.00 0.57
CA PHE A 84 -1.32 -1.78 -0.17
C PHE A 84 -0.59 -1.78 -1.53
N TYR A 85 0.67 -2.21 -1.58
CA TYR A 85 1.42 -2.33 -2.82
C TYR A 85 0.73 -3.26 -3.83
N TYR A 86 0.24 -4.42 -3.36
CA TYR A 86 -0.59 -5.32 -4.16
C TYR A 86 -1.87 -4.64 -4.67
N ASN A 87 -2.51 -3.81 -3.85
CA ASN A 87 -3.67 -3.03 -4.29
C ASN A 87 -3.30 -2.07 -5.42
N TYR A 88 -2.19 -1.34 -5.28
CA TYR A 88 -1.67 -0.43 -6.30
C TYR A 88 -1.45 -1.14 -7.64
N ILE A 89 -0.67 -2.23 -7.68
CA ILE A 89 -0.39 -2.97 -8.92
C ILE A 89 -1.68 -3.53 -9.54
N LYS A 90 -2.61 -4.02 -8.71
CA LYS A 90 -3.90 -4.55 -9.18
C LYS A 90 -4.81 -3.48 -9.79
N ARG A 91 -4.68 -2.22 -9.35
CA ARG A 91 -5.43 -1.10 -9.93
C ARG A 91 -4.83 -0.66 -11.25
N GLU A 92 -3.50 -0.54 -11.30
CA GLU A 92 -2.77 -0.19 -12.53
C GLU A 92 -2.98 -1.24 -13.63
N SER A 93 -3.01 -2.54 -13.29
CA SER A 93 -3.29 -3.60 -14.27
C SER A 93 -4.69 -3.52 -14.89
N LYS A 94 -5.61 -2.77 -14.27
CA LYS A 94 -6.96 -2.48 -14.76
C LYS A 94 -7.07 -1.12 -15.47
N GLY A 95 -5.96 -0.39 -15.61
CA GLY A 95 -5.95 0.95 -16.20
C GLY A 95 -6.67 2.01 -15.35
N LEU A 96 -6.80 1.77 -14.04
CA LEU A 96 -7.38 2.77 -13.14
C LEU A 96 -6.41 3.93 -12.90
N SER A 97 -6.95 5.06 -12.46
CA SER A 97 -6.15 6.22 -12.10
C SER A 97 -5.19 5.91 -10.94
N ARG A 98 -4.09 6.65 -10.94
CA ARG A 98 -3.07 6.72 -9.89
C ARG A 98 -2.78 8.19 -9.57
N PRO A 99 -2.23 8.49 -8.39
CA PRO A 99 -1.77 9.83 -8.09
C PRO A 99 -0.58 10.21 -8.99
N PRO A 100 -0.39 11.51 -9.26
CA PRO A 100 0.62 11.96 -10.21
C PRO A 100 2.06 11.82 -9.70
N TRP A 101 2.27 11.72 -8.39
CA TRP A 101 3.58 11.44 -7.79
C TRP A 101 3.97 9.94 -7.82
N CYS A 102 3.06 9.04 -8.18
CA CYS A 102 3.35 7.61 -8.31
C CYS A 102 3.80 7.27 -9.75
N ARG A 103 4.91 6.52 -9.87
CA ARG A 103 5.37 5.99 -11.16
C ARG A 103 4.43 4.87 -11.60
N ALA A 104 4.16 4.74 -12.90
CA ALA A 104 3.40 3.61 -13.42
C ALA A 104 4.02 2.27 -13.03
N ALA A 105 3.17 1.26 -12.78
CA ALA A 105 3.63 -0.10 -12.57
C ALA A 105 4.35 -0.62 -13.84
N THR A 106 5.49 -1.28 -13.67
CA THR A 106 6.22 -1.91 -14.76
C THR A 106 5.49 -3.17 -15.23
N LYS A 107 5.77 -3.58 -16.47
CA LYS A 107 5.24 -4.85 -17.00
C LYS A 107 5.64 -6.05 -16.15
N ASN A 108 6.83 -6.04 -15.55
CA ASN A 108 7.29 -7.13 -14.69
C ASN A 108 6.51 -7.17 -13.38
N GLU A 109 6.28 -6.04 -12.72
CA GLU A 109 5.48 -6.00 -11.48
C GLU A 109 4.03 -6.47 -11.72
N ILE A 110 3.45 -6.08 -12.86
CA ILE A 110 2.13 -6.58 -13.26
C ILE A 110 2.19 -8.07 -13.59
N ALA A 111 3.23 -8.54 -14.27
CA ALA A 111 3.40 -9.95 -14.59
C ALA A 111 3.58 -10.80 -13.34
N GLU A 112 4.40 -10.38 -12.37
CA GLU A 112 4.58 -11.03 -11.07
C GLU A 112 3.27 -11.13 -10.30
N LEU A 113 2.40 -10.11 -10.37
CA LEU A 113 1.06 -10.17 -9.79
C LEU A 113 0.18 -11.23 -10.48
N LEU A 114 0.26 -11.33 -11.81
CA LEU A 114 -0.55 -12.25 -12.60
C LEU A 114 -0.05 -13.70 -12.55
N ASP A 115 1.28 -13.88 -12.46
CA ASP A 115 1.98 -15.16 -12.32
C ASP A 115 1.97 -15.65 -10.87
N GLY A 116 1.77 -14.74 -9.91
CA GLY A 116 1.58 -14.97 -8.48
C GLY A 116 0.29 -15.67 -8.06
N LEU A 117 -0.39 -16.39 -8.97
CA LEU A 117 -0.96 -17.69 -8.61
C LEU A 117 0.21 -18.67 -8.43
N VAL A 118 1.03 -18.45 -7.40
CA VAL A 118 1.72 -19.60 -6.79
C VAL A 118 0.58 -20.44 -6.22
N PRO A 119 0.37 -21.68 -6.69
CA PRO A 119 -0.57 -22.57 -6.03
C PRO A 119 -0.12 -22.66 -4.57
N MET A 120 -1.02 -22.41 -3.63
CA MET A 120 -0.86 -23.07 -2.34
C MET A 120 -0.99 -24.55 -2.67
N SER A 121 0.14 -25.18 -2.96
CA SER A 121 0.25 -26.61 -3.22
C SER A 121 -0.37 -27.34 -2.04
N ASP A 122 -1.21 -28.33 -2.35
CA ASP A 122 -1.90 -29.20 -1.40
C ASP A 122 -1.00 -29.80 -0.31
#